data_AF-A0A1H8H634-F1
#
_entry.id   AF-A0A1H8H634-F1
#
_cell.length_a   1.000
_cell.length_b   1.000
_cell.length_c   1.000
_cell.angle_alpha   90.00
_cell.angle_beta   90.00
_cell.angle_gamma   90.00
#
_symmetry.space_group_name_H-M   'P 1'
#
loop_
_entity.id
_entity.type
_entity.pdbx_description
1 polymer ?
#
loop_
_entity_poly.entity_id
_entity_poly.type
_entity_poly.pdbx_seq_one_letter_code
_entity_poly.pdbx_strand_id
1 'polypeptide(L)' 'MLGTKGKRIAAVVGLLSGAILAAALWFVFQDSQLRLLAPVAGLFDASVVYYVFSKNFEQKGTFAGDDGTGV' A
#
# COMPACT_ATOMS: atom_id res chain seq x y z
N MET A 1 11.19 3.25 17.67
CA MET A 1 11.61 2.60 16.41
C MET A 1 10.56 1.70 15.76
N LEU A 2 9.41 1.39 16.38
CA LEU A 2 8.35 0.57 15.75
C LEU A 2 7.57 1.31 14.64
N GLY A 3 7.30 2.61 14.81
CA GLY A 3 6.50 3.40 13.86
C GLY A 3 7.09 3.52 12.44
N THR A 4 8.40 3.33 12.29
CA THR A 4 9.07 3.38 10.96
C THR A 4 9.08 2.03 10.25
N LYS A 5 9.02 0.90 10.97
CA LYS A 5 8.99 -0.45 10.37
C LYS A 5 7.65 -0.74 9.69
N GLY A 6 6.53 -0.41 10.34
CA GLY A 6 5.19 -0.58 9.76
C GLY A 6 4.98 0.24 8.48
N LYS A 7 5.47 1.48 8.45
CA LYS A 7 5.42 2.35 7.27
C LYS A 7 6.28 1.83 6.11
N ARG A 8 7.43 1.22 6.40
CA ARG A 8 8.26 0.56 5.38
C ARG A 8 7.55 -0.65 4.78
N ILE A 9 6.93 -1.49 5.60
CA ILE A 9 6.17 -2.66 5.11
C ILE A 9 4.99 -2.19 4.25
N ALA A 10 4.23 -1.19 4.71
CA ALA A 10 3.14 -0.60 3.93
C ALA A 10 3.62 -0.06 2.58
N ALA A 11 4.78 0.60 2.54
CA ALA A 11 5.36 1.11 1.30
C ALA A 11 5.75 -0.01 0.34
N VAL A 12 6.37 -1.08 0.84
CA VAL A 12 6.74 -2.26 0.02
C VAL A 12 5.48 -2.93 -0.54
N VAL A 13 4.46 -3.16 0.28
CA VAL A 13 3.20 -3.78 -0.13
C VAL A 13 2.49 -2.93 -1.18
N GLY A 14 2.42 -1.61 -0.99
CA GLY A 14 1.83 -0.69 -1.96
C GLY A 14 2.56 -0.71 -3.30
N LEU A 15 3.90 -0.64 -3.29
CA LEU A 15 4.70 -0.68 -4.50
C LEU A 15 4.53 -2.00 -5.27
N LEU A 16 4.51 -3.14 -4.57
CA LEU A 16 4.29 -4.44 -5.21
C LEU A 16 2.89 -4.55 -5.83
N SER A 17 1.85 -4.15 -5.10
CA SER A 17 0.46 -4.15 -5.60
C SER A 17 0.33 -3.32 -6.87
N GLY A 18 0.77 -2.06 -6.81
CA GLY A 18 0.69 -1.14 -7.95
C GLY A 18 1.50 -1.60 -9.16
N ALA A 19 2.68 -2.18 -8.95
CA ALA A 19 3.51 -2.72 -10.03
C ALA A 19 2.86 -3.92 -10.73
N ILE A 20 2.26 -4.84 -9.95
CA ILE A 20 1.54 -5.99 -10.50
C ILE A 20 0.33 -5.52 -11.31
N LEU A 21 -0.46 -4.58 -10.76
CA LEU A 21 -1.61 -4.02 -11.46
C LEU A 21 -1.20 -3.30 -12.75
N ALA A 22 -0.16 -2.45 -12.69
CA ALA A 22 0.35 -1.75 -13.87
C ALA A 22 0.81 -2.75 -14.94
N ALA A 23 1.56 -3.78 -14.58
CA ALA A 23 2.02 -4.80 -15.51
C ALA A 23 0.85 -5.59 -16.14
N ALA A 24 -0.15 -5.96 -15.33
CA ALA A 24 -1.34 -6.66 -15.80
C ALA A 24 -2.13 -5.79 -16.80
N LEU A 25 -2.40 -4.53 -16.47
CA LEU A 25 -3.11 -3.61 -17.35
C LEU A 25 -2.30 -3.29 -18.62
N TRP A 26 -0.98 -3.21 -18.50
CA TRP A 26 -0.10 -3.00 -19.65
C TRP A 26 -0.16 -4.16 -20.64
N PHE A 27 -0.24 -5.39 -20.13
CA PHE A 27 -0.42 -6.59 -20.95
C PHE A 27 -1.84 -6.65 -21.56
N VAL A 28 -2.88 -6.40 -20.75
CA VAL A 28 -4.27 -6.42 -21.20
C VAL A 28 -4.55 -5.37 -22.28
N PHE A 29 -3.95 -4.18 -22.15
CA PHE A 29 -4.13 -3.07 -23.08
C PHE A 29 -2.99 -2.94 -24.09
N GLN A 30 -2.23 -4.00 -24.37
CA GLN A 30 -1.01 -3.94 -25.20
C GLN A 30 -1.19 -3.18 -26.53
N ASP A 31 -2.35 -3.35 -27.18
CA ASP A 31 -2.71 -2.79 -28.50
C ASP A 31 -3.70 -1.61 -28.41
N SER A 32 -4.02 -1.14 -27.19
CA SER A 32 -4.99 -0.08 -26.96
C SER A 32 -4.33 1.22 -26.50
N GLN A 33 -4.92 2.36 -26.88
CA GLN A 33 -4.52 3.67 -26.35
C GLN A 33 -4.69 3.76 -24.82
N LEU A 34 -5.51 2.88 -24.23
CA LEU A 34 -5.71 2.77 -22.78
C LEU A 34 -4.46 2.26 -22.04
N ARG A 35 -3.43 1.76 -22.75
CA ARG A 35 -2.15 1.37 -22.16
C ARG A 35 -1.48 2.49 -21.36
N LEU A 36 -1.71 3.75 -21.76
CA LEU A 36 -1.22 4.92 -21.05
C LEU A 36 -1.83 5.09 -19.65
N LEU A 37 -3.00 4.49 -19.40
CA LEU A 37 -3.66 4.51 -18.09
C LEU A 37 -3.09 3.46 -17.13
N ALA A 38 -2.46 2.40 -17.63
CA ALA A 38 -1.87 1.35 -16.81
C ALA A 38 -0.87 1.85 -15.75
N PRO A 39 0.13 2.70 -16.07
CA PRO A 39 1.04 3.24 -15.05
C PRO A 39 0.32 4.17 -14.06
N VAL A 40 -0.67 4.94 -14.52
CA VAL A 40 -1.45 5.84 -13.66
C VAL A 40 -2.28 5.05 -12.66
N ALA A 41 -2.96 3.99 -13.13
CA ALA A 41 -3.74 3.09 -12.30
C ALA A 41 -2.86 2.37 -11.26
N GLY A 42 -1.67 1.91 -11.65
CA GLY A 42 -0.72 1.29 -10.71
C GLY A 42 -0.19 2.26 -9.65
N LEU A 43 0.12 3.50 -10.01
CA LEU A 43 0.54 4.53 -9.05
C LEU A 43 -0.59 4.90 -8.08
N PHE A 44 -1.81 5.00 -8.59
CA PHE A 44 -2.98 5.26 -7.76
C PHE A 44 -3.23 4.11 -6.77
N ASP A 45 -3.21 2.87 -7.25
CA ASP A 45 -3.34 1.67 -6.40
C ASP A 45 -2.26 1.63 -5.32
N ALA A 46 -0.98 1.82 -5.68
CA ALA A 46 0.12 1.84 -4.72
C ALA A 46 -0.09 2.88 -3.61
N SER A 47 -0.61 4.06 -3.97
CA SER A 47 -0.88 5.15 -3.02
C SER A 47 -2.01 4.80 -2.05
N VAL A 48 -3.09 4.22 -2.57
CA VAL A 48 -4.24 3.78 -1.77
C VAL A 48 -3.83 2.66 -0.81
N VAL A 49 -3.14 1.63 -1.32
CA VAL A 49 -2.67 0.49 -0.52
C VAL A 49 -1.71 0.97 0.57
N TYR A 50 -0.75 1.85 0.23
CA TYR A 50 0.14 2.44 1.23
C TYR A 50 -0.63 3.15 2.34
N TYR A 51 -1.59 4.00 1.98
CA TYR A 51 -2.38 4.75 2.95
C TYR A 51 -3.17 3.82 3.89
N VAL A 52 -3.90 2.86 3.32
CA VAL A 52 -4.71 1.90 4.08
C VAL A 52 -3.82 1.07 5.01
N PHE A 53 -2.72 0.51 4.51
CA PHE A 53 -1.82 -0.28 5.35
C PHE A 53 -1.13 0.57 6.41
N SER A 54 -0.65 1.77 6.06
CA SER A 54 -0.02 2.68 7.02
C SER A 54 -0.98 3.03 8.16
N LYS A 55 -2.26 3.26 7.87
CA LYS A 55 -3.28 3.54 8.90
C LYS A 55 -3.59 2.33 9.78
N ASN A 56 -3.65 1.12 9.19
CA ASN A 56 -3.82 -0.11 9.96
C ASN A 56 -2.63 -0.39 10.90
N PHE A 57 -1.40 -0.06 10.49
CA PHE A 57 -0.23 -0.17 11.37
C PHE A 57 -0.21 0.89 12.48
N GLU A 58 -0.71 2.10 12.23
CA GLU A 58 -0.88 3.13 13.27
C GLU A 58 -1.91 2.70 14.33
N GLN A 59 -3.03 2.10 13.92
CA GLN A 59 -4.06 1.57 14.84
C GLN A 59 -3.57 0.37 15.65
N LYS A 60 -2.87 -0.59 15.04
CA LYS A 60 -2.32 -1.73 15.79
C LYS A 60 -1.31 -1.32 16.88
N GLY A 61 -0.63 -0.18 16.71
CA GLY A 61 0.24 0.39 17.74
C GLY A 61 -0.50 1.02 18.92
N THR A 62 -1.78 1.39 18.75
CA THR A 62 -2.63 1.95 19.82
C THR A 62 -3.31 0.87 20.65
N PHE A 63 -3.58 -0.31 20.07
CA PHE A 63 -4.14 -1.46 20.81
C PHE A 63 -3.13 -2.21 21.68
N ALA A 64 -1.82 -2.07 21.43
CA ALA A 64 -0.77 -2.76 22.19
C ALA A 64 -0.16 -1.89 23.33
N GLY A 65 -0.76 -0.73 23.63
CA GLY A 65 -0.31 0.19 24.68
C GLY A 65 -1.41 0.59 25.68
N ASP A 66 -2.54 -0.12 25.67
CA ASP A 66 -3.67 0.05 26.60
C ASP A 66 -3.96 -1.29 27.30
N ASP A 67 -2.91 -2.00 27.73
CA ASP A 67 -3.02 -3.14 28.66
C ASP A 67 -2.71 -2.73 30.11
N GLY A 68 -2.71 -1.41 30.38
CA GLY A 68 -3.07 -0.84 31.67
C GLY A 68 -2.66 -1.67 32.87
N THR A 69 -1.35 -1.82 33.11
CA THR A 69 -0.84 -2.08 34.46
C THR A 69 -1.09 -0.81 35.29
N GLY A 70 -2.37 -0.57 35.58
CA GLY A 70 -2.89 0.22 36.67
C GLY A 70 -3.08 -0.66 37.90
N VAL A 71 -2.10 -1.52 38.16
CA VAL A 71 -1.77 -2.12 39.46
C VAL A 71 -0.27 -1.95 39.64
#